data_AF-A0A9X8ZZN2-F1
#
_entry.id   AF-A0A9X8ZZN2-F1
#
_cell.length_a   1.000
_cell.length_b   1.000
_cell.length_c   1.000
_cell.angle_alpha   90.00
_cell.angle_beta   90.00
_cell.angle_gamma   90.00
#
_symmetry.space_group_name_H-M   'P 1'
#
loop_
_entity.id
_entity.type
_entity.pdbx_description
1 polymer ?
#
loop_
_entity_poly.entity_id
_entity_poly.type
_entity_poly.pdbx_seq_one_letter_code
_entity_poly.pdbx_strand_id
1 'polypeptide(L)' 'KGPLADTVHQLVGGLRAGMGYCGAQDLEFLRENAQFIRMSGAGLRESHPHHVQITKEAPNYSL' A
#
# COMPACT_ATOMS: atom_id res chain seq x y z
N LYS A 1 3.11 -10.63 -14.88
CA LYS A 1 2.96 -9.19 -14.57
C LYS A 1 2.63 -8.32 -15.80
N GLY A 2 2.12 -8.88 -16.91
CA GLY A 2 1.46 -8.12 -17.98
C GLY A 2 2.25 -6.94 -18.57
N PRO A 3 1.55 -6.02 -19.26
CA PRO A 3 2.08 -4.71 -19.65
C PRO A 3 2.61 -3.89 -18.48
N LEU A 4 3.68 -3.12 -18.73
CA LEU A 4 4.27 -2.22 -17.74
C LEU A 4 3.24 -1.21 -17.18
N ALA A 5 2.37 -0.71 -18.07
CA ALA A 5 1.35 0.28 -17.72
C ALA A 5 0.45 -0.17 -16.56
N ASP A 6 0.08 -1.45 -16.51
CA ASP A 6 -0.80 -1.99 -15.47
C ASP A 6 -0.12 -1.97 -14.10
N THR A 7 1.17 -2.31 -14.06
CA THR A 7 1.96 -2.26 -12.83
C THR A 7 2.14 -0.82 -12.36
N VAL A 8 2.48 0.10 -13.27
CA VAL A 8 2.64 1.53 -12.95
C VAL A 8 1.33 2.12 -12.43
N HIS A 9 0.20 1.74 -13.01
CA HIS A 9 -1.11 2.18 -12.55
C HIS A 9 -1.38 1.78 -11.10
N GLN A 10 -1.12 0.51 -10.74
CA GLN A 10 -1.31 0.04 -9.36
C GLN A 10 -0.35 0.72 -8.38
N LEU A 11 0.92 0.92 -8.76
CA LEU A 11 1.91 1.59 -7.91
C LEU A 11 1.53 3.05 -7.64
N VAL A 12 1.19 3.81 -8.68
CA VAL A 12 0.79 5.22 -8.55
C VAL A 12 -0.55 5.33 -7.81
N GLY A 13 -1.49 4.41 -8.06
CA GLY A 13 -2.76 4.35 -7.34
C GLY A 13 -2.57 4.14 -5.84
N GLY A 14 -1.72 3.18 -5.45
CA GLY A 14 -1.38 2.93 -4.05
C GLY A 14 -0.71 4.13 -3.37
N LEU A 15 0.24 4.78 -4.04
CA LEU A 15 0.90 5.99 -3.53
C LEU A 15 -0.12 7.12 -3.28
N ARG A 16 -1.00 7.40 -4.25
CA ARG A 16 -2.02 8.45 -4.11
C ARG A 16 -3.02 8.15 -2.99
N ALA A 17 -3.42 6.88 -2.84
CA ALA A 17 -4.27 6.47 -1.72
C ALA A 17 -3.57 6.72 -0.37
N GLY A 18 -2.30 6.33 -0.24
CA GLY A 18 -1.47 6.60 0.94
C GLY A 18 -1.34 8.10 1.24
N MET A 19 -1.05 8.91 0.22
CA MET A 19 -1.02 10.37 0.34
C MET A 19 -2.36 10.93 0.84
N GLY A 20 -3.49 10.39 0.36
CA GLY A 20 -4.82 10.75 0.83
C GLY A 20 -5.04 10.46 2.32
N TYR A 21 -4.64 9.28 2.81
CA TYR A 21 -4.70 8.93 4.24
C TYR A 21 -3.83 9.84 5.12
N CYS A 22 -2.69 10.30 4.59
CA CYS A 22 -1.77 11.19 5.29
C CYS A 22 -2.11 12.69 5.10
N GLY A 23 -3.15 13.02 4.33
CA GLY A 23 -3.48 14.41 4.00
C GLY A 23 -2.39 15.14 3.20
N ALA A 24 -1.55 14.40 2.47
CA ALA A 24 -0.43 14.95 1.74
C ALA A 24 -0.84 15.39 0.32
N GLN A 25 -0.75 16.70 0.06
CA GLN A 25 -1.09 17.29 -1.25
C GLN A 25 -0.04 17.00 -2.34
N ASP A 26 1.21 16.79 -1.94
CA ASP A 26 2.34 16.52 -2.81
C ASP A 26 3.39 15.62 -2.11
N LEU A 27 4.45 15.27 -2.86
CA LEU A 27 5.50 14.37 -2.37
C LEU A 27 6.41 15.01 -1.32
N GLU A 28 6.59 16.33 -1.38
CA GLU A 28 7.43 17.05 -0.43
C GLU A 28 6.75 17.10 0.93
N PHE A 29 5.46 17.45 0.95
CA PHE A 29 4.63 17.41 2.15
C PHE A 29 4.62 16.01 2.76
N LEU A 30 4.41 14.95 1.95
CA LEU A 30 4.44 13.57 2.45
C LEU A 30 5.78 13.25 3.11
N ARG A 31 6.90 13.59 2.44
CA ARG A 31 8.25 13.29 2.91
C ARG A 31 8.57 13.98 4.23
N GLU A 32 8.11 15.21 4.41
CA GLU A 32 8.43 16.03 5.58
C GLU A 32 7.51 15.79 6.77
N ASN A 33 6.24 15.44 6.52
CA ASN A 33 5.22 15.38 7.56
C ASN A 33 4.78 13.95 7.93
N ALA A 34 5.13 12.94 7.13
CA ALA A 34 4.75 11.55 7.42
C ALA A 34 5.24 11.10 8.82
N GLN A 35 4.35 10.46 9.56
CA GLN A 35 4.65 9.89 10.87
C GLN A 35 4.65 8.37 10.77
N PHE A 36 5.62 7.75 11.45
CA PHE A 36 5.75 6.31 11.50
C PHE A 36 5.64 5.83 12.94
N ILE A 37 5.01 4.67 13.11
CA ILE A 37 4.99 3.95 14.39
C ILE A 37 5.74 2.63 14.23
N ARG A 38 6.33 2.16 15.33
CA ARG A 38 6.99 0.86 15.34
C ARG A 38 5.93 -0.24 15.44
N MET A 39 5.97 -1.18 14.50
CA MET A 39 5.07 -2.32 14.48
C MET A 39 5.73 -3.56 15.11
N SER A 40 4.93 -4.37 15.81
CA SER A 40 5.36 -5.67 16.32
C SER A 40 5.26 -6.74 15.23
N GLY A 41 5.88 -7.91 15.44
CA GLY A 41 5.72 -9.04 14.51
C GLY A 41 4.27 -9.56 14.43
N ALA A 42 3.46 -9.36 15.47
CA ALA A 42 2.03 -9.65 15.43
C ALA A 42 1.26 -8.63 14.58
N GLY A 43 1.56 -7.33 14.74
CA GLY A 43 0.95 -6.28 13.92
C GLY A 43 1.28 -6.42 12.43
N LEU A 44 2.47 -6.92 12.09
CA LEU A 44 2.81 -7.24 10.69
C LEU A 44 1.88 -8.32 10.12
N ARG A 45 1.65 -9.41 10.85
CA ARG A 45 0.72 -10.47 10.42
C ARG A 45 -0.72 -9.97 10.31
N GLU A 46 -1.14 -9.10 11.24
CA GLU A 46 -2.45 -8.48 11.22
C GLU A 46 -2.65 -7.56 10.00
N SER A 47 -1.60 -6.84 9.59
CA SER A 47 -1.67 -5.91 8.46
C SER A 47 -1.88 -6.59 7.11
N HIS A 48 -1.43 -7.85 6.96
CA HIS A 48 -1.69 -8.66 5.78
C HIS A 48 -3.05 -9.36 5.89
N PRO A 49 -3.76 -9.66 4.79
CA PRO A 49 -4.86 -10.61 4.78
C PRO A 49 -4.54 -11.88 5.58
N HIS A 50 -5.35 -12.16 6.59
CA HIS A 50 -5.18 -13.28 7.51
C HIS A 50 -6.54 -13.93 7.82
N HIS A 51 -6.55 -15.23 8.09
CA HIS A 51 -7.75 -16.05 8.32
C HIS A 51 -8.80 -16.04 7.19
N VAL A 52 -8.37 -15.85 5.94
CA VAL A 52 -9.23 -15.92 4.74
C VAL A 52 -8.51 -16.65 3.61
N GLN A 53 -9.27 -17.40 2.81
CA GLN A 53 -8.76 -18.01 1.59
C GLN A 53 -8.92 -17.05 0.41
N ILE A 54 -7.82 -16.67 -0.22
CA ILE A 54 -7.83 -15.81 -1.41
C ILE A 54 -8.27 -16.67 -2.60
N THR A 55 -9.47 -16.42 -3.12
CA THR A 55 -10.06 -17.18 -4.26
C THR A 55 -9.88 -16.49 -5.60
N LYS A 56 -9.45 -15.22 -5.60
CA LYS A 56 -9.11 -14.43 -6.79
C LYS A 56 -7.88 -13.59 -6.50
N GLU A 57 -6.96 -13.54 -7.46
CA GLU A 57 -5.78 -12.69 -7.36
C GLU A 57 -6.15 -11.21 -7.48
N ALA A 58 -5.55 -10.39 -6.63
CA ALA A 58 -5.63 -8.94 -6.73
C ALA A 58 -4.46 -8.41 -7.58
N PRO A 59 -4.67 -7.38 -8.41
CA PRO A 59 -3.63 -6.87 -9.30
C PRO A 59 -2.45 -6.19 -8.56
N ASN A 60 -2.61 -5.87 -7.27
CA ASN A 60 -1.67 -5.14 -6.44
C ASN A 60 -1.27 -5.87 -5.14
N TYR A 61 -1.63 -7.15 -4.98
CA TYR A 61 -1.30 -7.92 -3.79
C TYR A 61 -0.95 -9.37 -4.14
N SER A 62 0.20 -9.82 -3.66
CA SER A 62 0.71 -11.19 -3.83
C SER A 62 1.44 -11.59 -2.54
N LEU A 63 1.37 -12.87 -2.17
CA LEU A 63 1.96 -13.44 -0.95
C LEU A 63 3.44 -13.80 -1.15
#